data_AF-A0A5K1GRA2-F1
#
_entry.id   AF-A0A5K1GRA2-F1
#
_cell.length_a   1.000
_cell.length_b   1.000
_cell.length_c   1.000
_cell.angle_alpha   90.00
_cell.angle_beta   90.00
_cell.angle_gamma   90.00
#
_symmetry.space_group_name_H-M   'P 1'
#
loop_
_entity.id
_entity.type
_entity.pdbx_description
1 polymer ?
#
loop_
_entity_poly.entity_id
_entity_poly.type
_entity_poly.pdbx_seq_one_letter_code
_entity_poly.pdbx_strand_id
1 'polypeptide(L)' 'ELLAFLLDGLHEDLNRVKLKPYIESKEPNGRPDEEVAAEYWANHKARNDSIIVDFCQ' A
#
# COMPACT_ATOMS: atom_id res chain seq x y z
N GLU A 1 15.30 5.68 -11.89
CA GLU A 1 15.11 6.74 -10.86
C GLU A 1 14.00 7.71 -11.24
N LEU A 2 14.06 8.40 -12.39
CA LEU A 2 13.02 9.35 -12.82
C LEU A 2 11.59 8.78 -12.80
N LEU A 3 11.38 7.59 -13.39
CA LEU A 3 10.04 6.99 -13.47
C LEU A 3 9.48 6.61 -12.09
N ALA A 4 10.34 6.07 -11.21
CA ALA A 4 9.94 5.71 -9.85
C ALA A 4 9.54 6.95 -9.05
N PHE A 5 10.32 8.03 -9.15
CA PHE A 5 10.00 9.31 -8.53
C PHE A 5 8.67 9.88 -9.02
N LEU A 6 8.42 9.83 -10.34
CA LEU A 6 7.17 10.34 -10.91
C LEU A 6 5.96 9.52 -10.45
N LEU A 7 6.07 8.19 -10.42
CA LEU A 7 4.97 7.33 -9.97
C LEU A 7 4.68 7.53 -8.48
N ASP A 8 5.71 7.66 -7.65
CA ASP A 8 5.56 7.92 -6.22
C ASP A 8 4.95 9.32 -5.96
N GLY A 9 5.45 10.36 -6.63
CA GLY A 9 4.89 11.71 -6.51
C GLY A 9 3.43 11.80 -6.96
N LEU A 10 3.10 11.20 -8.11
CA LEU A 10 1.72 11.15 -8.59
C LEU A 10 0.81 10.31 -7.68
N HIS A 11 1.34 9.21 -7.12
CA HIS A 11 0.61 8.40 -6.14
C HIS A 11 0.23 9.24 -4.92
N GLU A 12 1.20 9.94 -4.33
CA GLU A 12 1.01 10.71 -3.11
C GLU A 12 0.07 11.91 -3.30
N ASP A 13 0.21 12.64 -4.41
CA ASP A 13 -0.68 13.76 -4.73
C ASP A 13 -2.14 13.31 -4.92
N LEU A 14 -2.33 12.13 -5.52
CA LEU A 14 -3.65 11.57 -5.83
C LEU A 14 -4.13 10.56 -4.78
N ASN A 15 -3.45 10.43 -3.65
CA ASN A 15 -3.83 9.51 -2.60
C ASN A 15 -5.16 9.96 -1.97
N ARG A 16 -6.16 9.08 -2.04
CA ARG A 16 -7.51 9.24 -1.48
C ARG A 16 -7.47 9.17 0.05
N VAL A 17 -6.48 8.48 0.63
CA VAL A 17 -6.23 8.45 2.08
C VAL A 17 -5.53 9.74 2.51
N LYS A 18 -6.27 10.65 3.16
CA LYS A 18 -5.73 11.94 3.64
C LYS A 18 -5.07 11.85 5.02
N LEU A 19 -5.56 10.97 5.88
CA LEU A 19 -4.95 10.67 7.17
C LEU A 19 -4.48 9.23 7.14
N LYS A 20 -3.17 9.02 6.96
CA LYS A 20 -2.60 7.67 6.90
C LYS A 20 -2.60 7.05 8.30
N PRO A 21 -3.39 5.98 8.55
CA PRO A 21 -3.34 5.31 9.84
C PRO A 21 -1.98 4.67 10.06
N TYR A 22 -1.50 4.68 11.30
CA TYR A 22 -0.40 3.82 11.70
C TYR A 22 -0.95 2.40 11.86
N ILE A 23 -0.32 1.45 11.18
CA ILE A 23 -0.68 0.04 11.24
C ILE A 23 0.60 -0.71 11.59
N GLU A 24 0.57 -1.43 12.70
CA GLU A 24 1.67 -2.29 13.11
C GLU A 24 1.70 -3.55 12.23
N SER A 25 2.85 -3.82 11.63
CA SER A 25 3.06 -5.04 10.86
C SER A 25 3.10 -6.23 11.81
N LYS A 26 2.27 -7.23 11.53
CA LYS A 26 2.29 -8.49 12.28
C LYS A 26 3.26 -9.46 11.62
N GLU A 27 3.95 -10.22 12.45
CA GLU A 27 4.74 -11.35 12.00
C GLU A 27 3.83 -12.49 11.50
N PRO A 28 4.24 -13.23 10.45
CA PRO A 28 3.46 -14.34 9.91
C PRO A 28 3.12 -15.42 10.94
N ASN A 29 3.98 -15.67 11.95
CA ASN A 29 3.74 -16.58 13.08
C ASN A 29 3.18 -17.97 12.68
N GLY A 30 3.61 -18.52 11.53
CA GLY A 30 3.16 -19.82 11.02
C GLY A 30 1.78 -19.81 10.34
N ARG A 31 1.20 -18.63 10.11
CA ARG A 31 -0.03 -18.44 9.33
C ARG A 31 0.22 -18.74 7.84
N PRO A 32 -0.83 -19.11 7.09
CA PRO A 32 -0.71 -19.31 5.65
C PRO A 32 -0.28 -18.03 4.93
N ASP A 33 0.61 -18.18 3.94
CA ASP A 33 1.13 -17.06 3.15
C ASP A 33 0.01 -16.25 2.47
N GLU A 34 -1.07 -16.91 2.02
CA GLU A 34 -2.22 -16.25 1.38
C GLU A 34 -2.94 -15.29 2.34
N GLU A 35 -3.15 -15.70 3.58
CA GLU A 35 -3.78 -14.85 4.60
C GLU A 35 -2.89 -13.66 4.96
N VAL A 36 -1.58 -13.91 5.07
CA VAL A 36 -0.58 -12.89 5.41
C VAL A 36 -0.46 -11.88 4.26
N ALA A 37 -0.42 -12.35 3.02
CA ALA A 37 -0.39 -11.50 1.83
C ALA A 37 -1.66 -10.65 1.69
N ALA A 38 -2.84 -11.25 1.94
CA ALA A 38 -4.11 -10.51 1.94
C ALA A 38 -4.14 -9.43 3.02
N GLU A 39 -3.64 -9.73 4.23
CA GLU A 39 -3.53 -8.73 5.30
C GLU A 39 -2.56 -7.60 4.95
N TYR A 40 -1.38 -7.92 4.39
CA TYR A 40 -0.45 -6.87 3.95
C TYR A 40 -1.03 -6.01 2.84
N TRP A 41 -1.73 -6.59 1.87
CA TRP A 41 -2.38 -5.83 0.80
C TRP A 41 -3.50 -4.94 1.33
N ALA A 42 -4.30 -5.43 2.29
CA ALA A 42 -5.32 -4.62 2.95
C ALA A 42 -4.69 -3.44 3.71
N ASN A 43 -3.60 -3.69 4.45
CA ASN A 43 -2.87 -2.65 5.18
C ASN A 43 -2.23 -1.62 4.24
N HIS A 44 -1.70 -2.07 3.09
CA HIS A 44 -1.18 -1.19 2.05
C HIS A 44 -2.27 -0.27 1.51
N LYS A 45 -3.40 -0.83 1.07
CA LYS A 45 -4.53 -0.04 0.53
C LYS A 45 -5.15 0.91 1.55
N ALA A 46 -5.14 0.56 2.84
CA ALA A 46 -5.63 1.45 3.91
C ALA A 46 -4.80 2.74 4.05
N ARG A 47 -3.59 2.79 3.50
CA ARG A 47 -2.68 3.94 3.53
C ARG A 47 -2.39 4.51 2.14
N ASN A 48 -2.51 3.69 1.10
CA ASN A 48 -2.14 3.96 -0.27
C ASN A 48 -3.30 3.59 -1.18
N ASP A 49 -4.20 4.55 -1.42
CA ASP A 49 -5.36 4.37 -2.30
C ASP A 49 -5.34 5.46 -3.36
N SER A 50 -4.95 5.13 -4.58
CA SER A 50 -4.88 6.09 -5.68
C SER A 50 -5.00 5.38 -7.01
N ILE A 51 -5.23 6.15 -8.08
CA ILE A 51 -5.19 5.61 -9.45
C ILE A 51 -3.85 4.95 -9.79
N ILE A 52 -2.73 5.40 -9.23
CA ILE A 52 -1.42 4.78 -9.47
C ILE A 52 -1.35 3.38 -8.83
N VAL A 53 -1.92 3.21 -7.64
CA VAL A 53 -2.02 1.88 -6.99
C VAL A 53 -2.91 0.97 -7.83
N ASP A 54 -4.05 1.48 -8.30
CA ASP A 54 -5.02 0.69 -9.08
C ASP A 54 -4.43 0.09 -10.38
N PHE A 55 -3.45 0.74 -11.01
CA PHE A 55 -2.92 0.34 -12.32
C PHE A 55 -1.46 -0.14 -12.31
N CYS A 56 -0.70 0.13 -11.25
CA CYS A 56 0.76 -0.09 -11.25
C CYS A 56 1.28 -0.89 -10.04
N GLN A 57 0.44 -1.24 -9.06
CA GLN A 57 0.83 -1.99 -7.86
C GLN A 57 -0.12 -3.16 -7.62
#